data_AF-A0A3P6UXB0-F1
#
_entry.id   AF-A0A3P6UXB0-F1
#
_cell.length_a   1.000
_cell.length_b   1.000
_cell.length_c   1.000
_cell.angle_alpha   90.00
_cell.angle_beta   90.00
_cell.angle_gamma   90.00
#
_symmetry.space_group_name_H-M   'P 1'
#
loop_
_entity.id
_entity.type
_entity.pdbx_description
1 polymer ?
#
loop_
_entity_poly.entity_id
_entity_poly.type
_entity_poly.pdbx_seq_one_letter_code
_entity_poly.pdbx_strand_id
1 'polypeptide(L)'
;MLIQDCCKPYAFYPCGQHANQTYYGPCPTNTWDTPTCRNTCQFKYSKDYEDDKFWGSGSYYITANETAIRREIYNHGPVLASFRVYSDFRYYKGGVYINRMLSKNLGPIKEGMP
;
A
#
# COMPACT_ATOMS: atom_id res chain seq x y z
N MET A 1 -5.18 17.08 -15.35
CA MET A 1 -5.07 15.76 -16.01
C MET A 1 -6.12 14.87 -15.37
N LEU A 2 -7.20 14.54 -16.09
CA LEU A 2 -8.23 13.62 -15.59
C LEU A 2 -7.85 12.22 -16.04
N ILE A 3 -7.77 11.28 -15.11
CA ILE A 3 -7.58 9.85 -15.43
C ILE A 3 -8.87 9.39 -16.10
N GLN A 4 -8.85 9.13 -17.41
CA GLN A 4 -10.10 8.93 -18.17
C GLN A 4 -10.82 7.62 -17.80
N ASP A 5 -10.09 6.59 -17.37
CA ASP A 5 -10.64 5.25 -17.10
C ASP A 5 -10.79 4.95 -15.61
N CYS A 6 -11.35 5.89 -14.83
CA CYS A 6 -11.58 5.68 -13.40
C CYS A 6 -12.85 6.38 -12.95
N CYS A 7 -13.76 5.71 -12.23
CA CYS A 7 -14.92 6.39 -11.66
C CYS A 7 -14.50 7.43 -10.60
N LYS A 8 -13.53 7.07 -9.73
CA LYS A 8 -13.09 7.87 -8.58
C LYS A 8 -11.56 7.96 -8.49
N PRO A 9 -10.93 8.95 -9.13
CA PRO A 9 -9.50 9.18 -8.99
C PRO A 9 -9.16 9.57 -7.53
N TYR A 10 -7.94 9.24 -7.11
CA TYR A 10 -7.46 9.60 -5.77
C TYR A 10 -7.44 11.12 -5.60
N ALA A 11 -8.01 11.63 -4.50
CA ALA A 11 -8.28 13.05 -4.33
C ALA A 11 -7.03 13.89 -4.02
N PHE A 12 -6.00 13.26 -3.45
CA PHE A 12 -4.79 13.96 -3.03
C PHE A 12 -3.68 13.81 -4.06
N TYR A 13 -2.98 14.91 -4.32
CA TYR A 13 -1.77 14.83 -5.13
C TYR A 13 -0.67 14.11 -4.34
N PRO A 14 0.25 13.42 -5.03
CA PRO A 14 1.37 12.78 -4.36
C PRO A 14 2.31 13.82 -3.77
N CYS A 15 2.69 13.62 -2.51
CA CYS A 15 3.58 14.53 -1.80
C CYS A 15 4.75 13.77 -1.20
N GLY A 16 5.87 14.46 -0.97
CA GLY A 16 7.02 13.89 -0.29
C GLY A 16 8.34 14.41 -0.83
N GLN A 17 9.42 14.12 -0.11
CA GLN A 17 10.78 14.45 -0.53
C GLN A 17 11.41 13.24 -1.24
N HIS A 18 11.40 13.28 -2.57
CA HIS A 18 11.95 12.24 -3.43
C HIS A 18 13.03 12.85 -4.33
N ALA A 19 14.24 12.30 -4.28
CA ALA A 19 15.34 12.78 -5.11
C ALA A 19 14.99 12.61 -6.60
N ASN A 20 15.15 13.67 -7.39
CA ASN A 20 14.92 13.71 -8.84
C ASN A 20 13.47 13.41 -9.29
N GLN A 21 12.47 13.54 -8.40
CA GLN A 21 11.06 13.32 -8.76
C GLN A 21 10.25 14.61 -8.55
N THR A 22 10.09 15.38 -9.62
CA THR A 22 9.40 16.68 -9.61
C THR A 22 7.87 16.59 -9.54
N TYR A 23 7.31 15.39 -9.72
CA TYR A 23 5.86 15.15 -9.63
C TYR A 23 5.32 15.19 -8.19
N TYR A 24 6.19 15.03 -7.18
CA TYR A 24 5.79 15.07 -5.78
C TYR A 24 5.84 16.50 -5.23
N GLY A 25 4.70 16.99 -4.76
CA GLY A 25 4.59 18.30 -4.12
C GLY A 25 4.97 18.30 -2.64
N PRO A 26 4.97 19.47 -1.98
CA PRO A 26 5.12 19.56 -0.54
C PRO A 26 3.97 18.83 0.17
N CYS A 27 4.25 18.05 1.21
CA CYS A 27 3.17 17.48 2.02
C CYS A 27 2.51 18.56 2.89
N PRO A 28 1.21 18.43 3.20
CA PRO A 28 0.58 19.28 4.20
C PRO A 28 1.31 19.14 5.55
N THR A 29 1.32 20.21 6.34
CA THR A 29 1.88 20.20 7.70
C THR A 29 1.12 19.25 8.62
N ASN A 30 -0.19 19.16 8.41
CA ASN A 30 -1.11 18.26 9.11
C ASN A 30 -1.68 17.21 8.14
N THR A 31 -2.72 16.49 8.55
CA THR A 31 -3.46 15.58 7.67
C THR A 31 -4.39 16.34 6.73
N TRP A 32 -4.68 15.76 5.56
CA TRP A 32 -5.81 16.19 4.76
C TRP A 32 -7.12 15.74 5.40
N ASP A 33 -8.17 16.55 5.25
CA ASP A 33 -9.51 16.15 5.65
C ASP A 33 -9.99 14.96 4.83
N THR A 34 -10.79 14.10 5.45
CA THR A 34 -11.40 12.96 4.75
C THR A 34 -12.38 13.49 3.70
N PRO A 35 -12.20 13.17 2.40
CA PRO A 35 -13.09 13.65 1.36
C PRO A 35 -14.52 13.15 1.58
N THR A 36 -15.51 13.97 1.22
CA THR A 36 -16.92 13.58 1.32
C THR A 36 -17.20 12.34 0.46
N CYS A 37 -17.92 11.37 1.03
CA CYS A 37 -18.43 10.24 0.26
C CYS A 37 -19.50 10.73 -0.72
N ARG A 38 -19.21 10.63 -2.02
CA ARG A 38 -20.15 10.96 -3.11
C ARG A 38 -20.48 9.70 -3.89
N ASN A 39 -21.74 9.45 -4.20
CA ASN A 39 -22.15 8.29 -5.00
C ASN A 39 -22.22 8.63 -6.50
N THR A 40 -21.22 9.35 -7.00
CA THR A 40 -21.12 9.80 -8.40
C THR A 40 -19.70 9.63 -8.92
N CYS A 41 -19.55 9.29 -10.20
CA CYS A 41 -18.24 9.25 -10.86
C CYS A 41 -17.78 10.65 -11.32
N GLN A 42 -16.51 10.76 -11.71
CA GLN A 42 -15.99 12.00 -12.30
C GLN A 42 -16.65 12.33 -13.65
N PHE A 43 -16.60 13.62 -14.01
CA PHE A 43 -17.14 14.09 -15.29
C PHE A 43 -16.45 13.39 -16.48
N LYS A 44 -17.25 12.99 -17.47
CA LYS A 44 -16.83 12.22 -18.68
C LYS A 44 -16.45 10.75 -18.44
N TYR A 45 -16.64 10.20 -17.24
CA TYR A 45 -16.59 8.75 -17.06
C TYR A 45 -17.87 8.10 -17.64
N SER A 46 -17.74 6.94 -18.29
CA SER A 46 -18.80 6.37 -19.14
C SER A 46 -19.85 5.54 -18.40
N LYS A 47 -19.57 5.07 -17.19
CA LYS A 47 -20.51 4.28 -16.38
C LYS A 47 -21.02 5.08 -15.19
N ASP A 48 -22.19 4.70 -14.69
CA ASP A 48 -22.69 5.20 -13.42
C ASP A 48 -21.94 4.59 -12.23
N TYR A 49 -21.99 5.29 -11.09
CA TYR A 49 -21.29 4.87 -9.88
C TYR A 49 -21.69 3.48 -9.39
N GLU A 50 -22.97 3.12 -9.51
CA GLU A 50 -23.48 1.81 -9.08
C GLU A 50 -22.98 0.68 -9.99
N ASP A 51 -22.88 0.94 -11.30
CA ASP A 51 -22.45 -0.05 -12.31
C ASP A 51 -20.92 -0.29 -12.30
N ASP A 52 -20.14 0.63 -11.73
CA ASP A 52 -18.68 0.49 -11.60
C ASP A 52 -18.23 -0.07 -10.23
N LYS A 53 -19.17 -0.56 -9.40
CA LYS A 53 -18.84 -1.25 -8.15
C LYS A 53 -18.34 -2.67 -8.42
N PHE A 54 -17.17 -2.99 -7.87
CA PHE A 54 -16.63 -4.34 -7.85
C PHE A 54 -16.83 -4.96 -6.47
N TRP A 55 -17.41 -6.16 -6.45
CA TRP A 55 -17.73 -6.88 -5.22
C TRP A 55 -16.84 -8.11 -5.07
N GLY A 56 -16.24 -8.27 -3.89
CA GLY A 56 -15.57 -9.52 -3.52
C GLY A 56 -16.58 -10.58 -3.09
N SER A 57 -16.26 -11.85 -3.31
CA SER A 57 -17.11 -12.97 -2.85
C SER A 57 -17.06 -13.19 -1.34
N GLY A 58 -15.96 -12.79 -0.68
CA GLY A 58 -15.79 -12.90 0.76
C GLY A 58 -14.42 -12.38 1.23
N SER A 59 -14.22 -12.37 2.54
CA SER A 59 -12.96 -11.98 3.19
C SER A 59 -12.65 -12.93 4.35
N TYR A 60 -11.38 -13.27 4.54
CA TYR A 60 -10.94 -14.14 5.62
C TYR A 60 -9.53 -13.79 6.09
N TYR A 61 -9.18 -14.25 7.30
CA TYR A 61 -7.84 -14.10 7.85
C TYR A 61 -6.99 -15.33 7.54
N ILE A 62 -5.73 -15.06 7.24
CA ILE A 62 -4.71 -16.09 7.14
C ILE A 62 -4.08 -16.24 8.52
N THR A 63 -3.83 -17.47 8.95
CA THR A 63 -3.12 -17.72 10.20
C THR A 63 -1.70 -17.14 10.12
N ALA A 64 -1.17 -16.68 11.25
CA ALA A 64 0.19 -16.14 11.35
C ALA A 64 1.25 -17.26 11.27
N ASN A 65 1.31 -17.93 10.11
CA ASN A 65 2.17 -19.05 9.81
C ASN A 65 2.78 -18.84 8.42
N GLU A 66 4.12 -18.88 8.33
CA GLU A 66 4.85 -18.60 7.09
C GLU A 66 4.40 -19.49 5.92
N THR A 67 4.31 -20.81 6.16
CA THR A 67 3.89 -21.77 5.13
C THR A 67 2.47 -21.51 4.65
N ALA A 68 1.55 -21.16 5.55
CA ALA A 68 0.17 -20.83 5.20
C ALA A 68 0.11 -19.55 4.34
N ILE A 69 0.84 -18.50 4.73
CA ILE A 69 0.89 -17.23 3.98
C ILE A 69 1.53 -17.41 2.60
N ARG A 70 2.63 -18.18 2.51
CA ARG A 70 3.28 -18.50 1.23
C ARG A 70 2.34 -19.24 0.28
N ARG A 71 1.61 -20.23 0.80
CA ARG A 71 0.63 -21.00 0.03
C ARG A 71 -0.50 -20.10 -0.47
N GLU A 72 -0.99 -19.19 0.38
CA GLU A 72 -2.04 -18.25 0.03
C GLU A 72 -1.60 -17.32 -1.10
N ILE A 73 -0.41 -16.73 -0.98
CA ILE A 73 0.14 -15.86 -2.03
C ILE A 73 0.32 -16.61 -3.36
N TYR A 74 0.83 -17.85 -3.29
CA TYR A 74 1.06 -18.67 -4.49
C TYR A 74 -0.25 -19.03 -5.20
N ASN A 75 -1.29 -19.41 -4.44
CA ASN A 75 -2.54 -19.91 -5.02
C ASN A 75 -3.54 -18.80 -5.40
N HIS A 76 -3.56 -17.69 -4.66
CA HIS A 76 -4.61 -16.67 -4.78
C HIS A 76 -4.08 -15.23 -4.99
N GLY A 77 -2.76 -15.03 -4.98
CA GLY A 77 -2.13 -13.74 -5.26
C GLY A 77 -1.85 -12.88 -4.02
N PRO A 78 -1.53 -11.59 -4.20
CA PRO A 78 -1.09 -10.71 -3.11
C PRO A 78 -2.10 -10.61 -1.96
N VAL A 79 -1.59 -10.59 -0.73
CA VAL A 79 -2.38 -10.49 0.49
C VAL A 79 -2.11 -9.17 1.21
N LEU A 80 -3.09 -8.70 1.98
CA LEU A 80 -2.94 -7.51 2.82
C LEU A 80 -2.29 -7.90 4.15
N ALA A 81 -1.25 -7.16 4.55
CA ALA A 81 -0.60 -7.30 5.85
C ALA A 81 -0.35 -5.91 6.47
N SER A 82 -0.19 -5.88 7.79
CA SER A 82 0.26 -4.70 8.52
C SER A 82 1.48 -5.04 9.36
N PHE A 83 2.35 -4.05 9.57
CA PHE A 83 3.55 -4.21 10.39
C PHE A 83 3.84 -2.92 11.15
N ARG A 84 4.61 -3.03 12.23
CA ARG A 84 5.01 -1.88 13.03
C ARG A 84 6.16 -1.12 12.34
N VAL A 85 5.92 0.14 11.99
CA VAL A 85 6.93 1.03 11.41
C VAL A 85 7.78 1.64 12.52
N TYR A 86 9.10 1.57 12.36
CA TYR A 86 10.10 2.20 13.23
C TYR A 86 10.81 3.32 12.49
N SER A 87 11.45 4.24 13.21
CA SER A 87 12.07 5.44 12.63
C SER A 87 13.20 5.14 11.64
N ASP A 88 13.88 4.01 11.79
CA ASP A 88 14.94 3.53 10.90
C ASP A 88 14.41 3.07 9.53
N PHE A 89 13.16 2.63 9.43
CA PHE A 89 12.53 2.22 8.17
C PHE A 89 12.50 3.35 7.12
N ARG A 90 12.35 4.61 7.55
CA ARG A 90 12.35 5.78 6.66
C ARG A 90 13.63 5.91 5.82
N TYR A 91 14.75 5.35 6.30
CA TYR A 91 16.05 5.42 5.65
C TYR A 91 16.41 4.16 4.87
N TYR A 92 15.54 3.14 4.84
CA TYR A 92 15.78 1.89 4.11
C TYR A 92 15.91 2.13 2.60
N LYS A 93 16.91 1.49 1.97
CA LYS A 93 17.21 1.63 0.52
C LYS A 93 17.32 0.31 -0.23
N GLY A 94 17.53 -0.82 0.45
CA GLY A 94 17.66 -2.14 -0.18
C GLY A 94 18.09 -3.23 0.82
N GLY A 95 18.04 -4.49 0.39
CA GLY A 95 18.36 -5.67 1.21
C GLY A 95 17.14 -6.32 1.88
N VAL A 96 17.32 -6.86 3.08
CA VAL A 96 16.23 -7.36 3.92
C VAL A 96 16.13 -6.44 5.14
N TYR A 97 14.99 -5.78 5.32
CA TYR A 97 14.78 -4.90 6.45
C TYR A 97 14.61 -5.70 7.75
N ILE A 98 15.43 -5.38 8.74
CA ILE A 98 15.31 -5.84 10.13
C ILE A 98 15.42 -4.59 10.99
N ASN A 99 14.43 -4.34 11.85
CA ASN A 99 14.50 -3.16 12.72
C ASN A 99 15.69 -3.25 13.69
N ARG A 100 16.24 -2.10 14.08
CA ARG A 100 17.41 -2.05 14.99
C ARG A 100 17.18 -2.71 16.36
N MET A 101 15.92 -2.84 16.78
CA MET A 101 15.56 -3.49 18.06
C MET A 101 15.68 -5.02 17.98
N LEU A 102 15.27 -5.63 16.85
CA LEU A 102 15.39 -7.06 16.62
C LEU A 102 16.79 -7.45 16.10
N SER A 103 17.48 -6.54 15.40
CA SER A 103 18.85 -6.81 14.91
C SER A 103 19.86 -7.03 16.04
N LYS A 104 19.61 -6.52 17.25
CA LYS A 104 20.44 -6.80 18.43
C LYS A 104 20.27 -8.22 18.97
N ASN A 105 19.16 -8.88 18.62
CA ASN A 105 18.78 -10.21 19.12
C ASN A 105 18.87 -11.30 18.05
N LEU A 106 18.95 -10.95 16.77
CA LEU A 106 19.25 -11.89 15.70
C LEU A 106 20.76 -11.99 15.52
N GLY A 107 21.31 -13.20 15.69
CA GLY A 107 22.64 -13.55 15.18
C GLY A 107 22.73 -13.35 13.65
N PRO A 108 23.91 -13.57 13.05
CA PRO A 108 24.12 -13.31 11.63
C PRO A 108 23.06 -14.02 10.77
N ILE A 109 22.40 -13.24 9.91
CA ILE A 109 21.43 -13.73 8.94
C ILE A 109 22.20 -14.70 8.03
N LYS A 110 21.86 -15.99 8.06
CA LYS A 110 22.42 -16.95 7.10
C LYS A 110 21.83 -16.60 5.74
N GLU A 111 22.63 -15.94 4.89
CA GLU A 111 22.33 -15.87 3.47
C GLU A 111 22.32 -17.30 2.92
N GLY A 112 21.20 -17.71 2.34
CA GLY A 112 21.05 -18.99 1.67
C GLY A 112 19.93 -19.84 2.25
N MET A 113 18.77 -19.76 1.61
CA MET A 113 18.03 -20.97 1.28
C MET A 113 17.43 -20.77 -0.12
N PRO A 114 17.36 -21.84 -0.93
CA PRO A 114 17.39 -21.82 -2.39
C PRO A 114 16.13 -21.26 -3.04
#